data_AF-A0A563E3X1-F1
#
_entry.id   AF-A0A563E3X1-F1
#
_cell.length_a   1.000
_cell.length_b   1.000
_cell.length_c   1.000
_cell.angle_alpha   90.00
_cell.angle_beta   90.00
_cell.angle_gamma   90.00
#
_symmetry.space_group_name_H-M   'P 1'
#
loop_
_entity.id
_entity.type
_entity.pdbx_description
1 polymer ?
#
loop_
_entity_poly.entity_id
_entity_poly.type
_entity_poly.pdbx_seq_one_letter_code
_entity_poly.pdbx_strand_id
1 'polypeptide(L)'
;MACTLGADDGPSRLQRWQHLHQIAAPTAELIGGELEVRYQPGPQVLAELQDLVAEERACCAFVCWTVTEERGQPILRVTAPVGAPHLVEPIAALFMTTG
;
A
#
# COMPACT_ATOMS: atom_id res chain seq x y z
N MET A 1 -2.45 0.71 13.09
CA MET A 1 -1.01 0.36 13.11
C MET A 1 -0.79 -0.50 11.88
N ALA A 2 -0.20 0.05 10.82
CA ALA A 2 0.23 -0.79 9.71
C ALA A 2 1.34 -1.73 10.23
N CYS A 3 1.27 -3.00 9.90
CA CYS A 3 2.14 -4.04 10.44
C CYS A 3 3.61 -3.93 10.03
N THR A 4 3.94 -2.91 9.25
CA THR A 4 5.28 -2.54 8.79
C THR A 4 6.27 -2.21 9.93
N LEU A 5 5.82 -2.21 11.20
CA LEU A 5 6.64 -2.01 12.41
C LEU A 5 6.56 -3.16 13.44
N GLY A 6 6.00 -4.33 13.09
CA GLY A 6 5.85 -5.48 14.00
C GLY A 6 7.07 -6.40 14.06
N ALA A 7 7.57 -6.66 15.28
CA ALA A 7 8.94 -7.07 15.63
C ALA A 7 9.50 -8.45 15.14
N ASP A 8 8.86 -9.19 14.23
CA ASP A 8 9.40 -10.49 13.77
C ASP A 8 9.65 -10.55 12.25
N ASP A 9 8.84 -9.85 11.43
CA ASP A 9 8.99 -9.76 9.96
C ASP A 9 8.93 -8.31 9.41
N GLY A 10 8.64 -7.35 10.29
CA GLY A 10 8.54 -5.92 9.98
C GLY A 10 9.74 -5.31 9.24
N PRO A 11 11.02 -5.60 9.61
CA PRO A 11 12.15 -4.94 8.95
C PRO A 11 12.35 -5.40 7.51
N SER A 12 12.16 -6.69 7.19
CA SER A 12 12.29 -7.23 5.84
C SER A 12 11.20 -6.69 4.91
N ARG A 13 9.96 -6.66 5.40
CA ARG A 13 8.82 -6.11 4.65
C ARG A 13 8.92 -4.61 4.44
N LEU A 14 9.36 -3.87 5.46
CA LEU A 14 9.59 -2.43 5.35
C LEU A 14 10.66 -2.12 4.29
N GLN A 15 11.74 -2.90 4.23
CA GLN A 15 12.77 -2.75 3.19
C GLN A 15 12.21 -3.00 1.78
N ARG A 16 11.35 -4.01 1.60
CA ARG A 16 10.69 -4.27 0.32
C ARG A 16 9.76 -3.12 -0.11
N TRP A 17 8.95 -2.58 0.81
CA TRP A 17 8.13 -1.40 0.55
C TRP A 17 8.97 -0.18 0.16
N GLN A 18 10.06 0.08 0.90
CA GLN A 18 10.98 1.18 0.58
C GLN A 18 11.63 1.02 -0.79
N HIS A 19 12.11 -0.19 -1.11
CA HIS A 19 12.70 -0.49 -2.41
C HIS A 19 11.67 -0.28 -3.54
N LEU A 20 10.44 -0.78 -3.38
CA LEU A 20 9.35 -0.57 -4.33
C LEU A 20 9.06 0.94 -4.52
N HIS A 21 9.03 1.72 -3.44
CA HIS A 21 8.82 3.17 -3.52
C HIS A 21 9.95 3.88 -4.29
N GLN A 22 11.19 3.44 -4.12
CA GLN A 22 12.34 4.01 -4.83
C GLN A 22 12.30 3.72 -6.33
N ILE A 23 11.99 2.49 -6.73
CA ILE A 23 12.03 2.08 -8.14
C ILE A 23 10.77 2.47 -8.93
N ALA A 24 9.63 2.61 -8.24
CA ALA A 24 8.33 2.82 -8.87
C ALA A 24 7.70 4.18 -8.55
N ALA A 25 8.38 5.05 -7.80
CA ALA A 25 8.01 6.45 -7.54
C ALA A 25 6.49 6.68 -7.38
N PRO A 26 5.86 6.08 -6.34
CA PRO A 26 4.42 6.09 -6.19
C PRO A 26 3.87 7.48 -5.89
N THR A 27 2.70 7.78 -6.43
CA THR A 27 1.88 8.93 -6.06
C THR A 27 0.69 8.44 -5.25
N ALA A 28 0.57 8.92 -4.01
CA ALA A 28 -0.52 8.56 -3.11
C ALA A 28 -1.53 9.71 -2.97
N GLU A 29 -2.81 9.37 -3.03
CA GLU A 29 -3.93 10.30 -2.86
C GLU A 29 -4.99 9.69 -1.94
N LEU A 30 -5.55 10.51 -1.05
CA LEU A 30 -6.70 10.13 -0.22
C LEU A 30 -7.97 10.71 -0.86
N ILE A 31 -8.82 9.85 -1.42
CA ILE A 31 -10.02 10.23 -2.17
C ILE A 31 -11.24 9.66 -1.46
N GLY A 32 -12.07 10.53 -0.87
CA GLY A 32 -13.32 10.10 -0.23
C GLY A 32 -13.17 9.10 0.92
N GLY A 33 -12.02 9.08 1.60
CA GLY A 33 -11.71 8.12 2.67
C GLY A 33 -11.11 6.78 2.19
N GLU A 34 -10.83 6.64 0.90
CA GLU A 34 -10.04 5.56 0.32
C GLU A 34 -8.65 6.09 -0.02
N LEU A 35 -7.62 5.28 0.23
CA LEU A 35 -6.27 5.54 -0.24
C LEU A 35 -6.11 4.91 -1.62
N GLU A 36 -5.70 5.71 -2.60
CA GLU A 36 -5.25 5.24 -3.90
C GLU A 36 -3.76 5.58 -4.08
N VAL A 37 -2.95 4.59 -4.43
CA VAL A 37 -1.53 4.74 -4.70
C VAL A 37 -1.23 4.24 -6.10
N ARG A 38 -0.73 5.12 -6.96
CA ARG A 38 -0.38 4.80 -8.35
C ARG A 38 1.13 4.69 -8.48
N TYR A 39 1.60 3.57 -9.01
CA TYR A 39 3.03 3.29 -9.20
C TYR A 39 3.43 3.53 -10.65
N GLN A 40 4.63 4.00 -10.90
CA GLN A 40 5.19 4.01 -12.25
C GLN A 40 5.31 2.57 -12.77
N PRO A 41 5.00 2.33 -14.06
CA PRO A 41 5.11 1.01 -14.65
C PRO A 41 6.57 0.57 -14.69
N GLY A 42 6.82 -0.71 -14.38
CA GLY A 42 8.15 -1.27 -14.43
C GLY A 42 8.12 -2.79 -14.38
N PRO A 43 9.19 -3.45 -14.83
CA PRO A 43 9.30 -4.90 -14.68
C PRO A 43 9.18 -5.26 -13.20
N GLN A 44 8.35 -6.26 -12.89
CA GLN A 44 8.13 -6.79 -11.54
C GLN A 44 7.39 -5.88 -10.54
N VAL A 45 7.12 -4.60 -10.85
CA VAL A 45 6.41 -3.68 -9.92
C VAL A 45 5.04 -4.23 -9.51
N LEU A 46 4.24 -4.68 -10.48
CA LEU A 46 2.93 -5.26 -10.18
C LEU A 46 3.03 -6.53 -9.31
N ALA A 47 3.97 -7.43 -9.64
CA ALA A 47 4.13 -8.68 -8.93
C ALA A 47 4.59 -8.45 -7.47
N GLU A 48 5.59 -7.59 -7.27
CA GLU A 48 6.05 -7.21 -5.92
C GLU A 48 4.96 -6.51 -5.13
N LEU A 49 4.18 -5.62 -5.75
CA LEU A 49 3.05 -4.96 -5.10
C LEU A 49 1.97 -5.96 -4.66
N GLN A 50 1.66 -6.95 -5.50
CA GLN A 50 0.69 -7.99 -5.15
C GLN A 50 1.16 -8.86 -3.99
N ASP A 51 2.44 -9.22 -3.96
CA ASP A 51 3.04 -10.04 -2.89
C ASP A 51 3.01 -9.29 -1.55
N LEU A 52 3.47 -8.03 -1.55
CA LEU A 52 3.41 -7.17 -0.36
C LEU A 52 1.99 -6.95 0.13
N VAL A 53 1.01 -6.80 -0.77
CA VAL A 53 -0.39 -6.64 -0.38
C VAL A 53 -0.98 -7.93 0.17
N ALA A 54 -0.61 -9.10 -0.34
CA ALA A 54 -1.04 -10.38 0.22
C ALA A 54 -0.55 -10.53 1.68
N GLU A 55 0.69 -10.14 1.92
CA GLU A 55 1.28 -10.07 3.25
C GLU A 55 0.57 -9.06 4.18
N GLU A 56 0.21 -7.88 3.67
CA GLU A 56 -0.53 -6.87 4.44
C GLU A 56 -1.98 -7.30 4.73
N ARG A 57 -2.64 -8.03 3.83
CA ARG A 57 -3.98 -8.58 4.07
C ARG A 57 -4.01 -9.54 5.26
N ALA A 58 -2.93 -10.30 5.48
CA ALA A 58 -2.83 -11.21 6.60
C ALA A 58 -2.69 -10.47 7.95
N CYS A 59 -2.03 -9.30 7.96
CA CYS A 59 -1.74 -8.57 9.19
C CYS A 59 -2.69 -7.39 9.47
N CYS A 60 -3.21 -6.76 8.43
CA CYS A 60 -4.14 -5.64 8.47
C CYS A 60 -5.51 -6.01 7.87
N ALA A 61 -6.14 -7.07 8.40
CA ALA A 61 -7.42 -7.59 7.91
C ALA A 61 -8.64 -6.67 8.18
N PHE A 62 -8.45 -5.53 8.85
CA PHE A 62 -9.50 -4.56 9.17
C PHE A 62 -9.77 -3.55 8.04
N VAL A 63 -8.91 -3.49 7.02
CA VAL A 63 -9.11 -2.73 5.78
C VAL A 63 -9.04 -3.68 4.58
N CYS A 64 -9.68 -3.30 3.48
CA CYS A 64 -9.64 -4.05 2.24
C CYS A 64 -8.55 -3.48 1.33
N TRP A 65 -7.58 -4.32 0.98
CA TRP A 65 -6.49 -4.00 0.06
C TRP A 65 -6.80 -4.57 -1.31
N THR A 66 -6.71 -3.77 -2.36
CA THR A 66 -6.94 -4.20 -3.75
C THR A 66 -5.80 -3.72 -4.62
N VAL A 67 -5.26 -4.59 -5.47
CA VAL A 67 -4.29 -4.22 -6.50
C VAL A 67 -4.94 -4.40 -7.86
N THR A 68 -4.94 -3.35 -8.66
CA THR A 68 -5.38 -3.37 -10.05
C THR A 68 -4.26 -2.87 -10.95
N GLU A 69 -4.38 -3.12 -12.25
CA GLU A 69 -3.51 -2.53 -13.26
C GLU A 69 -4.40 -1.78 -14.26
N GLU A 70 -4.14 -0.49 -14.43
CA GLU A 70 -4.86 0.35 -15.40
C GLU A 70 -3.85 0.83 -16.44
N ARG A 71 -4.02 0.41 -17.70
CA ARG A 71 -3.13 0.79 -18.83
C ARG A 71 -1.64 0.50 -18.56
N GLY A 72 -1.34 -0.61 -17.88
CA GLY A 72 0.02 -0.99 -17.49
C GLY A 72 0.52 -0.31 -16.22
N GLN A 73 -0.28 0.56 -15.60
CA GLN A 73 0.07 1.25 -14.36
C GLN A 73 -0.49 0.49 -13.16
N PRO A 74 0.36 -0.01 -12.24
CA PRO A 74 -0.11 -0.66 -11.02
C PRO A 74 -0.76 0.35 -10.09
N ILE A 75 -1.94 0.02 -9.58
CA ILE A 75 -2.72 0.84 -8.65
C ILE A 75 -3.04 0.00 -7.41
N LEU A 76 -2.67 0.51 -6.25
CA LEU A 76 -3.11 0.00 -4.95
C LEU A 76 -4.28 0.85 -4.45
N ARG A 77 -5.36 0.18 -4.02
CA ARG A 77 -6.49 0.80 -3.32
C ARG A 77 -6.64 0.20 -1.94
N VAL A 78 -6.79 1.05 -0.92
CA VAL A 78 -7.06 0.64 0.45
C VAL A 78 -8.34 1.31 0.93
N THR A 79 -9.35 0.50 1.24
CA THR A 79 -10.66 0.95 1.71
C THR A 79 -10.93 0.47 3.12
N ALA A 80 -11.63 1.30 3.91
CA ALA A 80 -12.18 0.88 5.19
C ALA A 80 -13.60 0.31 5.04
N PRO A 81 -14.06 -0.52 5.99
CA PRO A 81 -15.47 -0.86 6.11
C PRO A 81 -16.34 0.39 6.31
N VAL A 82 -17.61 0.28 5.90
CA VAL A 82 -18.59 1.37 6.03
C VAL A 82 -18.67 1.86 7.48
N GLY A 83 -18.61 3.18 7.67
CA GLY A 83 -18.64 3.82 8.99
C GLY A 83 -17.29 3.92 9.71
N ALA A 84 -16.19 3.43 9.13
CA ALA A 84 -14.85 3.51 9.74
C ALA A 84 -13.74 4.05 8.80
N PRO A 85 -13.94 5.15 8.04
CA PRO A 85 -12.92 5.69 7.12
C PRO A 85 -11.61 6.06 7.82
N HIS A 86 -11.66 6.35 9.12
CA HIS A 86 -10.51 6.68 9.95
C HIS A 86 -9.47 5.56 10.06
N LEU A 87 -9.81 4.32 9.67
CA LEU A 87 -8.86 3.22 9.63
C LEU A 87 -7.85 3.32 8.47
N VAL A 88 -8.18 4.08 7.42
CA VAL A 88 -7.30 4.29 6.24
C VAL A 88 -6.32 5.45 6.48
N GLU A 89 -6.71 6.48 7.22
CA GLU A 89 -5.89 7.67 7.49
C GLU A 89 -4.45 7.37 7.96
N PRO A 90 -4.22 6.49 8.96
CA PRO A 90 -2.85 6.18 9.40
C PRO A 90 -2.04 5.39 8.35
N ILE A 91 -2.71 4.67 7.45
CA ILE A 91 -2.05 3.95 6.34
C ILE A 91 -1.67 4.97 5.26
N ALA A 92 -2.59 5.86 4.89
CA ALA A 92 -2.35 6.93 3.91
C ALA A 92 -1.16 7.81 4.30
N ALA A 93 -1.04 8.16 5.59
CA ALA A 93 0.08 8.93 6.10
C ALA A 93 1.45 8.28 5.78
N LEU A 94 1.56 6.95 5.81
CA LEU A 94 2.82 6.25 5.50
C LEU A 94 3.24 6.43 4.04
N PHE A 95 2.29 6.47 3.11
CA PHE A 95 2.57 6.67 1.69
C PHE A 95 2.79 8.15 1.35
N MET A 96 2.13 9.05 2.06
CA MET A 96 2.19 10.50 1.81
C MET A 96 3.38 11.21 2.48
N THR A 97 4.02 10.60 3.49
CA THR A 97 5.17 11.20 4.20
C THR A 97 6.49 11.05 3.44
N THR A 98 6.51 10.30 2.33
CA THR A 98 7.72 10.14 1.49
C THR A 98 7.77 11.28 0.47
N GLY A 99 8.11 12.49 0.94
CA GLY A 99 8.34 13.70 0.14
C GLY A 99 9.73 14.26 0.40
#